data_AF-A0A349HVP6-F1
#
_entry.id   AF-A0A349HVP6-F1
#
_cell.length_a   1.000
_cell.length_b   1.000
_cell.length_c   1.000
_cell.angle_alpha   90.00
_cell.angle_beta   90.00
_cell.angle_gamma   90.00
#
_symmetry.space_group_name_H-M   'P 1'
#
loop_
_entity.id
_entity.type
_entity.pdbx_description
1 polymer ?
#
loop_
_entity_poly.entity_id
_entity_poly.type
_entity_poly.pdbx_seq_one_letter_code
_entity_poly.pdbx_strand_id
1 'polypeptide(L)'
;PKIAPLIEGAELKEYSAHLIPEGGYKKIPKLCDNGVMIVGDAGMLVNNLHWEGTNLAMISGKLAGETAIEALNNGDFSKKFLSHYEQKLKNSFVLKDMKTYKDLMNIFHQRQKAFLDYYLRKINAFFEMFTSANGIPKRTNYWKFIKSIFTDRKISELIKDILAIIRLIWSILV
;
A
#
# COMPACT_ATOMS: atom_id res chain seq x y z
N PRO A 1 12.23 -15.29 19.26
CA PRO A 1 12.73 -14.03 18.65
C PRO A 1 13.54 -14.29 17.35
N LYS A 2 13.10 -13.76 16.20
CA LYS A 2 13.76 -13.97 14.90
C LYS A 2 14.71 -12.85 14.46
N ILE A 3 14.50 -11.61 14.94
CA ILE A 3 15.30 -10.44 14.56
C ILE A 3 16.51 -10.26 15.49
N ALA A 4 16.34 -10.42 16.80
CA ALA A 4 17.39 -10.15 17.79
C ALA A 4 18.75 -10.85 17.50
N PRO A 5 18.80 -12.14 17.09
CA PRO A 5 20.07 -12.79 16.76
C PRO A 5 20.77 -12.22 15.52
N LEU A 6 20.04 -11.56 14.61
CA LEU A 6 20.60 -10.98 13.38
C LEU A 6 21.32 -9.65 13.62
N ILE A 7 21.08 -9.03 14.77
CA ILE A 7 21.62 -7.70 15.14
C ILE A 7 22.41 -7.75 16.45
N GLU A 8 22.82 -8.95 16.88
CA GLU A 8 23.61 -9.13 18.10
C GLU A 8 24.96 -8.41 17.98
N GLY A 9 25.28 -7.57 18.97
CA GLY A 9 26.49 -6.75 18.95
C GLY A 9 26.45 -5.54 18.00
N ALA A 10 25.34 -5.29 17.30
CA ALA A 10 25.18 -4.11 16.45
C ALA A 10 24.96 -2.83 17.28
N GLU A 11 25.42 -1.69 16.76
CA GLU A 11 25.26 -0.37 17.36
C GLU A 11 24.24 0.46 16.59
N LEU A 12 23.26 1.05 17.30
CA LEU A 12 22.29 1.96 16.69
C LEU A 12 22.97 3.29 16.32
N LYS A 13 23.03 3.61 15.02
CA LYS A 13 23.65 4.86 14.53
C LYS A 13 22.68 6.02 14.39
N GLU A 14 21.43 5.75 13.98
CA GLU A 14 20.43 6.77 13.73
C GLU A 14 19.02 6.27 14.08
N TYR A 15 18.19 7.17 14.58
CA TYR A 15 16.76 6.93 14.79
C TYR A 15 15.98 8.07 14.15
N SER A 16 15.09 7.72 13.21
CA SER A 16 14.25 8.68 12.49
C SER A 16 12.80 8.23 12.47
N ALA A 17 11.90 9.20 12.35
CA ALA A 17 10.47 8.98 12.21
C ALA A 17 9.91 9.96 11.16
N HIS A 18 8.98 9.49 10.35
CA HIS A 18 8.34 10.29 9.32
C HIS A 18 6.89 9.87 9.11
N LEU A 19 6.10 10.74 8.47
CA LEU A 19 4.72 10.45 8.09
C LEU A 19 4.68 10.01 6.63
N ILE A 20 3.88 8.99 6.35
CA ILE A 20 3.59 8.54 4.98
C ILE A 20 2.14 8.90 4.68
N PRO A 21 1.86 9.69 3.64
CA PRO A 21 0.49 10.04 3.25
C PRO A 21 -0.32 8.81 2.78
N GLU A 22 -1.20 8.29 3.62
CA GLU A 22 -2.00 7.08 3.33
C GLU A 22 -3.42 7.36 2.83
N GLY A 23 -3.75 8.62 2.53
CA GLY A 23 -5.10 9.03 2.13
C GLY A 23 -5.55 8.42 0.80
N GLY A 24 -4.61 8.06 -0.06
CA GLY A 24 -4.85 7.46 -1.37
C GLY A 24 -5.58 8.39 -2.34
N TYR A 25 -6.04 7.83 -3.46
CA TYR A 25 -6.66 8.59 -4.56
C TYR A 25 -7.85 9.47 -4.14
N LYS A 26 -8.64 9.04 -3.15
CA LYS A 26 -9.85 9.75 -2.71
C LYS A 26 -9.55 11.01 -1.87
N LYS A 27 -8.31 11.18 -1.43
CA LYS A 27 -7.88 12.29 -0.57
C LYS A 27 -6.89 13.23 -1.24
N ILE A 28 -6.63 13.05 -2.54
CA ILE A 28 -5.81 13.97 -3.33
C ILE A 28 -6.48 15.35 -3.32
N PRO A 29 -5.81 16.42 -2.85
CA PRO A 29 -6.33 17.78 -2.89
C PRO A 29 -6.32 18.33 -4.32
N LYS A 30 -6.76 19.58 -4.51
CA LYS A 30 -6.46 20.29 -5.76
C LYS A 30 -4.94 20.43 -5.89
N LEU A 31 -4.38 20.06 -7.03
CA LEU A 31 -2.92 20.01 -7.21
C LEU A 31 -2.38 21.28 -7.86
N CYS A 32 -3.24 22.19 -8.31
CA CYS A 32 -2.85 23.50 -8.81
C CYS A 32 -3.87 24.60 -8.48
N ASP A 33 -3.39 25.83 -8.34
CA ASP A 33 -4.18 27.06 -8.36
C ASP A 33 -3.35 28.19 -8.98
N ASN A 34 -3.83 29.44 -8.95
CA ASN A 34 -3.13 30.57 -9.56
C ASN A 34 -1.71 30.71 -9.01
N GLY A 35 -0.71 30.57 -9.89
CA GLY A 35 0.71 30.68 -9.56
C GLY A 35 1.29 29.52 -8.75
N VAL A 36 0.56 28.43 -8.50
CA VAL A 36 1.02 27.34 -7.63
C VAL A 36 0.67 25.94 -8.16
N MET A 37 1.61 25.01 -8.00
CA MET A 37 1.43 23.57 -8.24
C MET A 37 1.99 22.78 -7.06
N ILE A 38 1.33 21.67 -6.72
CA ILE A 38 1.67 20.79 -5.59
C ILE A 38 2.14 19.44 -6.12
N VAL A 39 3.28 18.96 -5.62
CA VAL A 39 3.96 17.73 -6.08
C VAL A 39 4.28 16.80 -4.90
N GLY A 40 4.55 15.53 -5.19
CA GLY A 40 4.95 14.52 -4.19
C GLY A 40 3.98 14.35 -3.02
N ASP A 41 4.52 14.10 -1.85
CA ASP A 41 3.78 13.82 -0.60
C ASP A 41 2.83 14.96 -0.20
N ALA A 42 3.18 16.21 -0.53
CA ALA A 42 2.30 17.37 -0.30
C ALA A 42 0.98 17.26 -1.10
N GLY A 43 1.01 16.58 -2.24
CA GLY A 43 -0.16 16.27 -3.06
C GLY A 43 -0.83 14.94 -2.73
N MET A 44 -0.44 14.27 -1.64
CA MET A 44 -0.85 12.91 -1.29
C MET A 44 -0.46 11.87 -2.37
N LEU A 45 0.59 12.12 -3.16
CA LEU A 45 0.99 11.28 -4.28
C LEU A 45 1.94 10.16 -3.84
N VAL A 46 1.42 9.22 -3.03
CA VAL A 46 2.18 8.05 -2.54
C VAL A 46 1.36 6.77 -2.72
N ASN A 47 2.02 5.68 -3.11
CA ASN A 47 1.44 4.35 -3.19
C ASN A 47 2.03 3.43 -2.12
N ASN A 48 1.28 3.23 -1.04
CA ASN A 48 1.76 2.51 0.15
C ASN A 48 1.88 1.00 -0.04
N LEU A 49 1.17 0.41 -1.01
CA LEU A 49 1.21 -1.03 -1.21
C LEU A 49 2.58 -1.48 -1.76
N HIS A 50 3.07 -0.75 -2.74
CA HIS A 50 4.34 -1.06 -3.42
C HIS A 50 5.53 -0.35 -2.81
N TRP A 51 5.33 0.41 -1.72
CA TRP A 51 6.35 1.27 -1.13
C TRP A 51 6.92 2.27 -2.15
N GLU A 52 6.03 2.75 -3.03
CA GLU A 52 6.34 3.63 -4.13
C GLU A 52 5.91 5.06 -3.79
N GLY A 53 6.86 5.85 -3.29
CA GLY A 53 6.67 7.29 -3.06
C GLY A 53 7.64 8.13 -3.89
N THR A 54 8.92 7.76 -3.91
CA THR A 54 9.97 8.52 -4.60
C THR A 54 9.74 8.60 -6.10
N ASN A 55 9.30 7.51 -6.73
CA ASN A 55 8.97 7.49 -8.16
C ASN A 55 7.79 8.43 -8.49
N LEU A 56 6.71 8.41 -7.70
CA LEU A 56 5.56 9.31 -7.86
C LEU A 56 5.98 10.78 -7.62
N ALA A 57 6.81 11.03 -6.62
CA ALA A 57 7.34 12.36 -6.31
C ALA A 57 8.22 12.91 -7.45
N MET A 58 9.14 12.10 -7.99
CA MET A 58 10.00 12.50 -9.12
C MET A 58 9.18 12.82 -10.37
N ILE A 59 8.20 11.98 -10.70
CA ILE A 59 7.38 12.17 -11.91
C ILE A 59 6.44 13.35 -11.76
N SER A 60 5.79 13.52 -10.61
CA SER A 60 4.97 14.72 -10.34
C SER A 60 5.80 16.00 -10.41
N GLY A 61 7.02 16.00 -9.84
CA GLY A 61 7.97 17.11 -9.96
C GLY A 61 8.35 17.41 -11.41
N LYS A 62 8.68 16.39 -12.20
CA LYS A 62 9.00 16.53 -13.63
C LYS A 62 7.84 17.16 -14.41
N LEU A 63 6.63 16.62 -14.26
CA LEU A 63 5.44 17.10 -14.98
C LEU A 63 5.08 18.54 -14.59
N ALA A 64 5.20 18.87 -13.30
CA ALA A 64 5.01 20.24 -12.82
C ALA A 64 6.08 21.18 -13.40
N GLY A 65 7.34 20.76 -13.47
CA GLY A 65 8.43 21.52 -14.08
C GLY A 65 8.20 21.81 -15.57
N GLU A 66 7.79 20.80 -16.34
CA GLU A 66 7.41 20.98 -17.75
C GLU A 66 6.25 21.97 -17.91
N THR A 67 5.20 21.85 -17.09
CA THR A 67 4.08 22.81 -17.11
C THR A 67 4.51 24.22 -16.66
N ALA A 68 5.47 24.35 -15.74
CA ALA A 68 6.00 25.65 -15.33
C ALA A 68 6.76 26.33 -16.47
N ILE A 69 7.57 25.58 -17.24
CA ILE A 69 8.26 26.11 -18.43
C ILE A 69 7.24 26.59 -19.47
N GLU A 70 6.19 25.79 -19.72
CA GLU A 70 5.09 26.19 -20.61
C GLU A 70 4.41 27.48 -20.14
N ALA A 71 4.15 27.61 -18.82
CA ALA A 71 3.51 28.79 -18.24
C ALA A 71 4.40 30.04 -18.38
N LEU A 72 5.70 29.91 -18.11
CA LEU A 72 6.69 30.99 -18.28
C LEU A 72 6.74 31.47 -19.73
N ASN A 73 6.75 30.55 -20.70
CA ASN A 73 6.81 30.91 -22.13
C ASN A 73 5.54 31.62 -22.61
N ASN A 74 4.38 31.32 -22.03
CA ASN A 74 3.09 31.95 -22.39
C ASN A 74 2.76 33.18 -21.52
N GLY A 75 3.50 33.43 -20.44
CA GLY A 75 3.19 34.46 -19.46
C GLY A 75 1.86 34.23 -18.72
N ASP A 76 1.33 33.01 -18.72
CA ASP A 76 0.04 32.66 -18.11
C ASP A 76 0.24 31.69 -16.93
N PHE A 77 0.13 32.24 -15.72
CA PHE A 77 0.22 31.50 -14.46
C PHE A 77 -1.17 31.27 -13.84
N SER A 78 -2.23 31.47 -14.61
CA SER A 78 -3.58 31.24 -14.13
C SER A 78 -3.79 29.77 -13.78
N LYS A 79 -4.72 29.51 -12.87
CA LYS A 79 -5.20 28.17 -12.55
C LYS A 79 -5.61 27.38 -13.79
N LYS A 80 -6.19 28.06 -14.79
CA LYS A 80 -6.63 27.43 -16.04
C LYS A 80 -5.44 26.84 -16.78
N PHE A 81 -4.36 27.59 -16.95
CA PHE A 81 -3.16 27.11 -17.60
C PHE A 81 -2.48 26.00 -16.78
N LEU A 82 -2.29 26.22 -15.48
CA LEU A 82 -1.62 25.26 -14.59
C LEU A 82 -2.41 23.95 -14.42
N SER A 83 -3.70 23.92 -14.73
CA SER A 83 -4.49 22.67 -14.77
C SER A 83 -3.98 21.64 -15.79
N HIS A 84 -3.13 22.05 -16.73
CA HIS A 84 -2.43 21.13 -17.64
C HIS A 84 -1.55 20.13 -16.87
N TYR A 85 -0.98 20.53 -15.73
CA TYR A 85 -0.24 19.62 -14.86
C TYR A 85 -1.12 18.49 -14.34
N GLU A 86 -2.34 18.80 -13.88
CA GLU A 86 -3.30 17.77 -13.45
C GLU A 86 -3.68 16.82 -14.59
N GLN A 87 -3.81 17.33 -15.81
CA GLN A 87 -4.09 16.51 -16.99
C GLN A 87 -2.90 15.58 -17.33
N LYS A 88 -1.68 16.11 -17.32
CA LYS A 88 -0.45 15.32 -17.51
C LYS A 88 -0.34 14.22 -16.45
N LEU A 89 -0.62 14.53 -15.19
CA LEU A 89 -0.66 13.56 -14.10
C LEU A 89 -1.71 12.46 -14.32
N LYS A 90 -2.92 12.82 -14.77
CA LYS A 90 -4.00 11.85 -15.09
C LYS A 90 -3.61 10.91 -16.22
N ASN A 91 -2.84 11.41 -17.18
CA ASN A 91 -2.36 10.62 -18.32
C ASN A 91 -1.13 9.76 -17.97
N SER A 92 -0.37 10.16 -16.95
CA SER A 92 0.77 9.41 -16.42
C SER A 92 0.34 8.17 -15.60
N PHE A 93 1.31 7.32 -15.25
CA PHE A 93 1.04 6.16 -14.39
C PHE A 93 0.68 6.57 -12.95
N VAL A 94 1.13 7.74 -12.47
CA VAL A 94 0.96 8.19 -11.08
C VAL A 94 -0.50 8.12 -10.64
N LEU A 95 -1.40 8.82 -11.32
CA LEU A 95 -2.82 8.81 -10.94
C LEU A 95 -3.56 7.53 -11.35
N LYS A 96 -3.05 6.81 -12.36
CA LYS A 96 -3.61 5.51 -12.75
C LYS A 96 -3.40 4.49 -11.64
N ASP A 97 -2.18 4.37 -11.12
CA ASP A 97 -1.84 3.44 -10.06
C ASP A 97 -2.55 3.80 -8.75
N MET A 98 -2.56 5.08 -8.39
CA MET A 98 -3.32 5.53 -7.23
C MET A 98 -4.81 5.18 -7.34
N LYS A 99 -5.40 5.31 -8.53
CA LYS A 99 -6.81 4.96 -8.78
C LYS A 99 -7.05 3.45 -8.65
N THR A 100 -6.13 2.61 -9.11
CA THR A 100 -6.19 1.14 -8.96
C THR A 100 -6.29 0.74 -7.48
N TYR A 101 -5.53 1.39 -6.60
CA TYR A 101 -5.48 1.04 -5.17
C TYR A 101 -6.40 1.86 -4.26
N LYS A 102 -7.36 2.60 -4.82
CA LYS A 102 -8.21 3.58 -4.09
C LYS A 102 -8.98 3.01 -2.89
N ASP A 103 -9.32 1.73 -2.91
CA ASP A 103 -10.14 1.05 -1.88
C ASP A 103 -9.32 0.11 -0.99
N LEU A 104 -8.06 -0.15 -1.35
CA LEU A 104 -7.24 -1.18 -0.74
C LEU A 104 -6.99 -0.91 0.76
N MET A 105 -6.50 0.28 1.10
CA MET A 105 -6.16 0.62 2.49
C MET A 105 -7.39 0.59 3.40
N ASN A 106 -8.56 1.02 2.89
CA ASN A 106 -9.80 0.98 3.65
C ASN A 106 -10.22 -0.47 3.98
N ILE A 107 -10.14 -1.37 2.99
CA ILE A 107 -10.48 -2.79 3.18
C ILE A 107 -9.46 -3.46 4.11
N PHE A 108 -8.17 -3.14 3.93
CA PHE A 108 -7.09 -3.70 4.73
C PHE A 108 -7.21 -3.28 6.21
N HIS A 109 -7.41 -1.99 6.49
CA HIS A 109 -7.56 -1.47 7.85
C HIS A 109 -8.76 -2.08 8.59
N GLN A 110 -9.88 -2.33 7.90
CA GLN A 110 -11.04 -2.99 8.50
C GLN A 110 -10.73 -4.41 9.00
N ARG A 111 -9.72 -5.08 8.43
CA ARG A 111 -9.36 -6.47 8.76
C ARG A 111 -7.88 -6.66 9.08
N GLN A 112 -7.21 -5.62 9.58
CA GLN A 112 -5.76 -5.64 9.83
C GLN A 112 -5.33 -6.80 10.74
N LYS A 113 -6.06 -7.04 11.84
CA LYS A 113 -5.76 -8.16 12.77
C LYS A 113 -5.88 -9.53 12.10
N ALA A 114 -6.81 -9.68 11.16
CA ALA A 114 -6.95 -10.92 10.41
C ALA A 114 -5.70 -11.16 9.56
N PHE A 115 -5.34 -10.17 8.75
CA PHE A 115 -4.25 -10.29 7.77
C PHE A 115 -2.86 -10.31 8.42
N LEU A 116 -2.59 -9.43 9.39
CA LEU A 116 -1.26 -9.27 9.98
C LEU A 116 -0.98 -10.17 11.19
N ASP A 117 -1.99 -10.79 11.81
CA ASP A 117 -1.76 -11.67 12.96
C ASP A 117 -2.23 -13.09 12.66
N TYR A 118 -3.53 -13.29 12.46
CA TYR A 118 -4.09 -14.64 12.30
C TYR A 118 -3.48 -15.39 11.09
N TYR A 119 -3.54 -14.80 9.89
CA TYR A 119 -3.03 -15.49 8.69
C TYR A 119 -1.52 -15.67 8.71
N LEU A 120 -0.75 -14.69 9.21
CA LEU A 120 0.71 -14.85 9.35
C LEU A 120 1.07 -15.98 10.33
N ARG A 121 0.37 -16.10 11.45
CA ARG A 121 0.55 -17.25 12.37
C ARG A 121 0.20 -18.58 11.71
N LYS A 122 -0.87 -18.63 10.92
CA LYS A 122 -1.25 -19.86 10.21
C LYS A 122 -0.23 -20.25 9.13
N ILE A 123 0.32 -19.28 8.41
CA ILE A 123 1.41 -19.52 7.46
C ILE A 123 2.64 -20.07 8.20
N ASN A 124 3.03 -19.47 9.32
CA ASN A 124 4.15 -19.97 10.13
C ASN A 124 3.91 -21.40 10.63
N ALA A 125 2.71 -21.68 11.17
CA ALA A 125 2.34 -23.01 11.65
C ALA A 125 2.32 -24.05 10.51
N PHE A 126 1.90 -23.66 9.30
CA PHE A 126 1.94 -24.53 8.13
C PHE A 126 3.37 -24.90 7.74
N PHE A 127 4.27 -23.92 7.69
CA PHE A 127 5.67 -24.17 7.37
C PHE A 127 6.38 -24.96 8.48
N GLU A 128 6.09 -24.68 9.75
CA GLU A 128 6.61 -25.44 10.89
C GLU A 128 6.14 -26.91 10.83
N MET A 129 4.88 -27.15 10.50
CA MET A 129 4.36 -28.51 10.29
C MET A 129 5.07 -29.23 9.13
N PHE A 130 5.43 -28.51 8.07
CA PHE A 130 6.11 -29.07 6.91
C PHE A 130 7.56 -29.45 7.25
N THR A 131 8.28 -28.56 7.93
CA THR A 131 9.73 -28.69 8.23
C THR A 131 10.04 -29.51 9.47
N SER A 132 9.07 -29.73 10.37
CA SER A 132 9.30 -30.50 11.60
C SER A 132 9.25 -32.01 11.38
N ALA A 133 10.20 -32.73 12.00
CA ALA A 133 10.32 -34.19 12.00
C ALA A 133 9.87 -34.76 13.36
N ASN A 134 8.56 -34.84 13.58
CA ASN A 134 7.99 -35.14 14.90
C ASN A 134 7.52 -36.60 15.07
N GLY A 135 7.80 -37.49 14.12
CA GLY A 135 7.35 -38.89 14.14
C GLY A 135 5.82 -39.10 14.00
N ILE A 136 5.04 -38.03 13.84
CA ILE A 136 3.58 -38.09 13.65
C ILE A 136 3.25 -38.32 12.18
N PRO A 137 2.30 -39.21 11.83
CA PRO A 137 1.85 -39.39 10.46
C PRO A 137 1.40 -38.07 9.82
N LYS A 138 1.91 -37.77 8.62
CA LYS A 138 1.66 -36.49 7.93
C LYS A 138 0.17 -36.18 7.76
N ARG A 139 -0.65 -37.19 7.45
CA ARG A 139 -2.12 -37.05 7.33
C ARG A 139 -2.74 -36.49 8.62
N THR A 140 -2.30 -36.96 9.78
CA THR A 140 -2.80 -36.50 11.09
C THR A 140 -2.42 -35.04 11.34
N ASN A 141 -1.21 -34.64 10.97
CA ASN A 141 -0.77 -33.24 11.08
C ASN A 141 -1.59 -32.30 10.20
N TYR A 142 -1.85 -32.67 8.94
CA TYR A 142 -2.71 -31.87 8.04
C TYR A 142 -4.12 -31.70 8.61
N TRP A 143 -4.72 -32.77 9.14
CA TRP A 143 -6.04 -32.69 9.77
C TRP A 143 -6.05 -31.80 11.01
N LYS A 144 -5.02 -31.87 11.85
CA LYS A 144 -4.87 -30.98 13.01
C LYS A 144 -4.76 -29.52 12.57
N PHE A 145 -3.97 -29.24 11.53
CA PHE A 145 -3.81 -27.90 10.97
C PHE A 145 -5.14 -27.36 10.40
N ILE A 146 -5.83 -28.13 9.57
CA ILE A 146 -7.13 -27.74 9.00
C ILE A 146 -8.14 -27.48 10.13
N LYS A 147 -8.22 -28.36 11.13
CA LYS A 147 -9.08 -28.15 12.29
C LYS A 147 -8.74 -26.85 13.02
N SER A 148 -7.45 -26.53 13.17
CA SER A 148 -6.98 -25.29 13.80
C SER A 148 -7.47 -24.02 13.09
N ILE A 149 -7.71 -24.07 11.78
CA ILE A 149 -8.22 -22.90 11.03
C ILE A 149 -9.63 -22.57 11.50
N PHE A 150 -10.48 -23.59 11.66
CA PHE A 150 -11.89 -23.43 12.03
C PHE A 150 -12.12 -23.34 13.55
N THR A 151 -11.19 -23.79 14.39
CA THR A 151 -11.31 -23.63 15.85
C THR A 151 -10.85 -22.25 16.32
N ASP A 152 -9.78 -21.73 15.74
CA ASP A 152 -9.14 -20.51 16.24
C ASP A 152 -9.87 -19.25 15.79
N ARG A 153 -10.80 -19.38 14.83
CA ARG A 153 -11.59 -18.27 14.31
C ARG A 153 -12.98 -18.70 13.86
N LYS A 154 -13.98 -17.84 14.13
CA LYS A 154 -15.36 -18.06 13.71
C LYS A 154 -15.47 -18.15 12.19
N ILE A 155 -16.24 -19.13 11.69
CA ILE A 155 -16.48 -19.35 10.25
C ILE A 155 -17.06 -18.11 9.57
N SER A 156 -17.95 -17.37 10.25
CA SER A 156 -18.51 -16.12 9.71
C SER A 156 -17.45 -15.05 9.45
N GLU A 157 -16.40 -14.99 10.27
CA GLU A 157 -15.28 -14.06 10.06
C GLU A 157 -14.34 -14.53 8.95
N LEU A 158 -14.14 -15.84 8.79
CA LEU A 158 -13.39 -16.39 7.64
C LEU A 158 -14.07 -16.07 6.31
N ILE A 159 -15.40 -16.23 6.23
CA ILE A 159 -16.18 -15.88 5.04
C ILE A 159 -16.03 -14.38 4.73
N LYS A 160 -16.13 -13.53 5.75
CA LYS A 160 -15.96 -12.08 5.58
C LYS A 160 -14.56 -11.69 5.10
N ASP A 161 -13.52 -12.39 5.53
CA ASP A 161 -12.16 -12.17 5.03
C ASP A 161 -12.04 -12.55 3.56
N ILE A 162 -12.59 -13.70 3.16
CA ILE A 162 -12.59 -14.14 1.76
C ILE A 162 -13.31 -13.12 0.89
N LEU A 163 -14.49 -12.64 1.32
CA LEU A 163 -15.21 -11.58 0.61
C LEU A 163 -14.40 -10.28 0.53
N ALA A 164 -13.65 -9.92 1.57
CA ALA A 164 -12.77 -8.76 1.55
C ALA A 164 -11.64 -8.91 0.53
N ILE A 165 -11.02 -10.10 0.45
CA ILE A 165 -9.99 -10.42 -0.55
C ILE A 165 -10.58 -10.35 -1.97
N ILE A 166 -11.74 -10.96 -2.20
CA ILE A 166 -12.41 -10.91 -3.51
C ILE A 166 -12.71 -9.47 -3.92
N ARG A 167 -13.23 -8.64 -3.00
CA ARG A 167 -13.49 -7.22 -3.27
C ARG A 167 -12.21 -6.45 -3.60
N LEU A 168 -11.11 -6.75 -2.90
CA LEU A 168 -9.82 -6.12 -3.12
C LEU A 168 -9.27 -6.48 -4.51
N ILE A 169 -9.29 -7.77 -4.87
CA ILE A 169 -8.88 -8.25 -6.20
C ILE A 169 -9.76 -7.62 -7.29
N TRP A 170 -11.09 -7.62 -7.10
CA TRP A 170 -12.02 -7.00 -8.04
C TRP A 170 -11.74 -5.51 -8.23
N SER A 171 -11.49 -4.77 -7.14
CA SER A 171 -11.19 -3.33 -7.20
C SER A 171 -9.89 -3.00 -7.93
N ILE A 172 -8.94 -3.94 -7.98
CA ILE A 172 -7.66 -3.76 -8.69
C ILE A 172 -7.82 -4.09 -10.17
N LEU A 173 -8.64 -5.09 -10.50
CA LEU A 173 -8.79 -5.60 -11.87
C LEU A 173 -9.83 -4.86 -12.72
N VAL A 174 -10.75 -4.11 -12.10
CA VAL A 174 -11.86 -3.39 -12.77
C VAL A 174 -11.80 -1.90 -12.51
#